data_AF-A0A9P0ZF24-F1
#
_entry.id   AF-A0A9P0ZF24-F1
#
_cell.length_a   1.000
_cell.length_b   1.000
_cell.length_c   1.000
_cell.angle_alpha   90.00
_cell.angle_beta   90.00
_cell.angle_gamma   90.00
#
_symmetry.space_group_name_H-M   'P 1'
#
loop_
_entity.id
_entity.type
_entity.pdbx_description
1 polymer ?
#
loop_
_entity_poly.entity_id
_entity_poly.type
_entity_poly.pdbx_seq_one_letter_code
_entity_poly.pdbx_strand_id
1 'polypeptide(L)'
;MESVNNSAATISANINSIPLLNGTNFKEWKENVMIVLGCMDLDLALRTEKPATLKDTSTLDEKREMERWERSNRMSLMIMKHTIPESFRGTMSNEPDAKSFLAELEKRFAKNEKAETSTLLSTLVIMKYKGKGNIREYILEMSHIASKLSALKLILPEELLVYLVWISLPSQFTQFKVSYKIRLKVLIWHLPLRAARKGKLRKLQIQGLPESIIRKLSKKLRNMDASFAKGLITRKRTALSTTPGCEKGVA
;
A
#
# COMPACT_ATOMS: atom_id res chain seq x y z
N MET A 1 -28.07 -35.55 27.32
CA MET A 1 -26.74 -35.63 26.68
C MET A 1 -26.61 -34.75 25.43
N GLU A 2 -27.70 -34.18 24.88
CA GLU A 2 -27.66 -33.39 23.62
C GLU A 2 -27.13 -31.95 23.76
N SER A 3 -27.22 -31.31 24.94
CA SER A 3 -26.78 -29.91 25.09
C SER A 3 -25.25 -29.72 25.07
N VAL A 4 -24.49 -30.74 25.48
CA VAL A 4 -23.00 -30.71 25.49
C VAL A 4 -22.44 -30.96 24.08
N ASN A 5 -23.12 -31.76 23.26
CA ASN A 5 -22.70 -32.00 21.88
C ASN A 5 -22.85 -30.75 20.99
N ASN A 6 -23.89 -29.94 21.22
CA ASN A 6 -24.07 -28.67 20.51
C ASN A 6 -23.00 -27.64 20.88
N SER A 7 -22.54 -27.59 22.14
CA SER A 7 -21.49 -26.66 22.55
C SER A 7 -20.11 -27.09 22.04
N ALA A 8 -19.76 -28.37 22.11
CA ALA A 8 -18.47 -28.88 21.61
C ALA A 8 -18.33 -28.74 20.09
N ALA A 9 -19.38 -29.04 19.33
CA ALA A 9 -19.39 -28.87 17.88
C ALA A 9 -19.24 -27.39 17.48
N THR A 10 -19.90 -26.48 18.19
CA THR A 10 -19.79 -25.03 17.97
C THR A 10 -18.40 -24.51 18.30
N ILE A 11 -17.80 -24.98 19.40
CA ILE A 11 -16.41 -24.66 19.77
C ILE A 11 -15.43 -25.12 18.68
N SER A 12 -15.58 -26.35 18.19
CA SER A 12 -14.72 -26.88 17.13
C SER A 12 -14.88 -26.10 15.83
N ALA A 13 -16.11 -25.77 15.43
CA ALA A 13 -16.37 -24.98 14.23
C ALA A 13 -15.75 -23.57 14.31
N ASN A 14 -15.87 -22.91 15.47
CA ASN A 14 -15.26 -21.60 15.70
C ASN A 14 -13.74 -21.66 15.62
N ILE A 15 -13.10 -22.66 16.23
CA ILE A 15 -11.63 -22.83 16.17
C ILE A 15 -11.18 -23.10 14.73
N ASN A 16 -11.90 -23.95 13.99
CA ASN A 16 -11.57 -24.31 12.62
C ASN A 16 -11.79 -23.16 11.61
N SER A 17 -12.56 -22.14 11.98
CA SER A 17 -12.75 -20.94 11.16
C SER A 17 -11.53 -20.01 11.14
N ILE A 18 -10.62 -20.15 12.11
CA ILE A 18 -9.40 -19.35 12.19
C ILE A 18 -8.41 -19.89 11.13
N PRO A 19 -7.96 -19.05 10.18
CA PRO A 19 -6.96 -19.49 9.21
C PRO A 19 -5.66 -19.86 9.92
N LEU A 20 -4.96 -20.89 9.47
CA LEU A 20 -3.65 -21.22 10.03
C LEU A 20 -2.67 -20.05 9.83
N LEU A 21 -1.86 -19.76 10.86
CA LEU A 21 -0.83 -18.73 10.76
C LEU A 21 0.22 -19.14 9.73
N ASN A 22 0.36 -18.32 8.69
CA ASN A 22 1.43 -18.34 7.73
C ASN A 22 2.27 -17.07 7.87
N GLY A 23 3.53 -17.10 7.41
CA GLY A 23 4.49 -16.01 7.60
C GLY A 23 3.99 -14.60 7.26
N THR A 24 2.93 -14.49 6.44
CA THR A 24 2.41 -13.26 5.84
C THR A 24 1.01 -12.84 6.33
N ASN A 25 0.23 -13.73 6.96
CA ASN A 25 -1.18 -13.46 7.30
C ASN A 25 -1.40 -13.05 8.78
N PHE A 26 -0.34 -12.70 9.53
CA PHE A 26 -0.43 -12.45 10.96
C PHE A 26 -1.54 -11.47 11.38
N LYS A 27 -1.75 -10.40 10.60
CA LYS A 27 -2.80 -9.41 10.88
C LYS A 27 -4.20 -10.02 10.82
N GLU A 28 -4.50 -10.73 9.74
CA GLU A 28 -5.78 -11.41 9.53
C GLU A 28 -5.98 -12.55 10.54
N TRP A 29 -4.92 -13.33 10.79
CA TRP A 29 -4.92 -14.37 11.81
C TRP A 29 -5.28 -13.80 13.19
N LYS A 30 -4.59 -12.74 13.61
CA LYS A 30 -4.82 -12.10 14.91
C LYS A 30 -6.25 -11.59 15.04
N GLU A 31 -6.77 -10.96 13.99
CA GLU A 31 -8.15 -10.46 13.97
C GLU A 31 -9.17 -11.58 14.15
N ASN A 32 -9.05 -12.67 13.38
CA ASN A 32 -9.93 -13.83 13.49
C ASN A 32 -9.84 -14.52 14.87
N VAL A 33 -8.63 -14.66 15.42
CA VAL A 33 -8.43 -15.19 16.79
C VAL A 33 -9.16 -14.32 17.81
N MET A 34 -9.01 -12.99 17.75
CA MET A 34 -9.65 -12.08 18.69
C MET A 34 -11.17 -12.14 18.60
N ILE A 35 -11.73 -12.23 17.39
CA ILE A 35 -13.18 -12.40 17.18
C ILE A 35 -13.66 -13.70 17.81
N VAL A 36 -13.01 -14.82 17.53
CA VAL A 36 -13.41 -16.14 18.06
C VAL A 36 -13.31 -16.17 19.58
N LEU A 37 -12.22 -15.64 20.16
CA LEU A 37 -12.07 -15.56 21.62
C LEU A 37 -13.14 -14.68 22.26
N GLY A 38 -13.49 -13.55 21.62
CA GLY A 38 -14.58 -12.67 22.06
C GLY A 38 -15.95 -13.34 22.01
N CYS A 39 -16.27 -14.03 20.90
CA CYS A 39 -17.54 -14.76 20.76
C CYS A 39 -17.69 -15.93 21.76
N MET A 40 -16.58 -16.40 22.34
CA MET A 40 -16.56 -17.49 23.31
C MET A 40 -16.42 -16.99 24.77
N ASP A 41 -16.39 -15.67 25.00
CA ASP A 41 -16.11 -15.04 26.30
C ASP A 41 -14.78 -15.50 26.93
N LEU A 42 -13.76 -15.71 26.09
CA LEU A 42 -12.43 -16.18 26.48
C LEU A 42 -11.34 -15.11 26.36
N ASP A 43 -11.69 -13.88 26.01
CA ASP A 43 -10.74 -12.79 25.75
C ASP A 43 -10.35 -11.97 27.00
N LEU A 44 -10.91 -12.29 28.18
CA LEU A 44 -10.67 -11.58 29.44
C LEU A 44 -9.17 -11.41 29.75
N ALA A 45 -8.39 -12.49 29.70
CA ALA A 45 -6.96 -12.48 29.99
C ALA A 45 -6.12 -11.66 29.00
N LEU A 46 -6.66 -11.39 27.80
CA LEU A 46 -6.02 -10.52 26.81
C LEU A 46 -6.34 -9.04 27.06
N ARG A 47 -7.50 -8.74 27.67
CA ARG A 47 -7.98 -7.38 27.95
C ARG A 47 -7.52 -6.82 29.29
N THR A 48 -7.48 -7.66 30.32
CA THR A 48 -7.19 -7.24 31.69
C THR A 48 -5.85 -7.77 32.16
N GLU A 49 -5.19 -7.01 33.06
CA GLU A 49 -4.00 -7.51 33.73
C GLU A 49 -4.33 -8.71 34.62
N LYS A 50 -3.32 -9.54 34.90
CA LYS A 50 -3.45 -10.67 35.80
C LYS A 50 -3.92 -10.18 37.18
N PRO A 51 -5.00 -10.75 37.74
CA PRO A 51 -5.45 -10.42 39.09
C PRO A 51 -4.35 -10.66 40.13
N ALA A 52 -4.38 -9.87 41.22
CA ALA A 52 -3.44 -10.04 42.32
C ALA A 52 -3.56 -11.46 42.91
N THR A 53 -2.43 -12.04 43.30
CA THR A 53 -2.38 -13.36 43.95
C THR A 53 -3.29 -13.37 45.17
N LEU A 54 -4.18 -14.37 45.23
CA LEU A 54 -5.11 -14.54 46.34
C LEU A 54 -4.37 -14.66 47.67
N LYS A 55 -4.95 -14.08 48.72
CA LYS A 55 -4.52 -14.26 50.12
C LYS A 55 -5.55 -15.12 50.84
N ASP A 56 -5.21 -15.65 52.02
CA ASP A 56 -6.14 -16.47 52.81
C ASP A 56 -7.43 -15.72 53.19
N THR A 57 -7.37 -14.38 53.26
CA THR A 57 -8.52 -13.49 53.50
C THR A 57 -9.25 -13.04 52.24
N SER A 58 -8.90 -13.57 51.05
CA SER A 58 -9.52 -13.14 49.80
C SER A 58 -11.00 -13.48 49.75
N THR A 59 -11.77 -12.55 49.21
CA THR A 59 -13.23 -12.69 49.11
C THR A 59 -13.59 -13.77 48.09
N LEU A 60 -14.81 -14.31 48.20
CA LEU A 60 -15.32 -15.27 47.20
C LEU A 60 -15.38 -14.67 45.78
N ASP A 61 -15.56 -13.36 45.67
CA ASP A 61 -15.59 -12.66 44.38
C ASP A 61 -14.19 -12.57 43.75
N GLU A 62 -13.16 -12.26 44.54
CA GLU A 62 -11.77 -12.27 44.08
C GLU A 62 -11.33 -13.65 43.58
N LYS A 63 -11.74 -14.72 44.30
CA LYS A 63 -11.45 -16.10 43.88
C LYS A 63 -12.11 -16.44 42.54
N ARG A 64 -13.39 -16.07 42.37
CA ARG A 64 -14.12 -16.29 41.12
C ARG A 64 -13.51 -15.50 39.95
N GLU A 65 -13.05 -14.29 40.19
CA GLU A 65 -12.38 -13.48 39.17
C GLU A 65 -11.06 -14.12 38.73
N MET A 66 -10.25 -14.59 39.68
CA MET A 66 -9.01 -15.31 39.36
C MET A 66 -9.27 -16.57 38.53
N GLU A 67 -10.25 -17.40 38.91
CA GLU A 67 -10.61 -18.62 38.17
C GLU A 67 -11.08 -18.32 36.75
N ARG A 68 -11.90 -17.27 36.56
CA ARG A 68 -12.34 -16.82 35.24
C ARG A 68 -11.17 -16.35 34.38
N TRP A 69 -10.27 -15.57 34.96
CA TRP A 69 -9.08 -15.08 34.28
C TRP A 69 -8.16 -16.24 33.88
N GLU A 70 -7.88 -17.18 34.79
CA GLU A 70 -7.04 -18.35 34.51
C GLU A 70 -7.64 -19.27 33.44
N ARG A 71 -8.96 -19.46 33.47
CA ARG A 71 -9.67 -20.20 32.42
C ARG A 71 -9.52 -19.51 31.06
N SER A 72 -9.75 -18.20 31.00
CA SER A 72 -9.61 -17.40 29.79
C SER A 72 -8.16 -17.45 29.26
N ASN A 73 -7.17 -17.31 30.14
CA ASN A 73 -5.75 -17.40 29.82
C ASN A 73 -5.40 -18.77 29.20
N ARG A 74 -5.76 -19.86 29.89
CA ARG A 74 -5.48 -21.23 29.46
C ARG A 74 -6.11 -21.54 28.10
N MET A 75 -7.39 -21.20 27.92
CA MET A 75 -8.10 -21.49 26.68
C MET A 75 -7.61 -20.64 25.51
N SER A 76 -7.31 -19.36 25.74
CA SER A 76 -6.71 -18.48 24.72
C SER A 76 -5.38 -19.02 24.22
N LEU A 77 -4.50 -19.46 25.13
CA LEU A 77 -3.24 -20.10 24.77
C LEU A 77 -3.46 -21.37 23.94
N MET A 78 -4.41 -22.22 24.32
CA MET A 78 -4.69 -23.44 23.57
C MET A 78 -5.16 -23.14 22.13
N ILE A 79 -6.09 -22.20 21.95
CA ILE A 79 -6.63 -21.82 20.64
C ILE A 79 -5.56 -21.16 19.78
N MET A 80 -4.81 -20.20 20.33
CA MET A 80 -3.71 -19.56 19.62
C MET A 80 -2.64 -20.57 19.22
N LYS A 81 -2.18 -21.43 20.14
CA LYS A 81 -1.20 -22.46 19.81
C LYS A 81 -1.73 -23.39 18.74
N HIS A 82 -2.98 -23.88 18.84
CA HIS A 82 -3.57 -24.80 17.87
C HIS A 82 -3.56 -24.24 16.43
N THR A 83 -3.82 -22.95 16.27
CA THR A 83 -3.89 -22.29 14.95
C THR A 83 -2.50 -21.85 14.43
N ILE A 84 -1.44 -22.09 15.19
CA ILE A 84 -0.05 -21.82 14.81
C ILE A 84 0.66 -23.16 14.54
N PRO A 85 1.13 -23.39 13.30
CA PRO A 85 1.93 -24.56 12.98
C PRO A 85 3.20 -24.65 13.83
N GLU A 86 3.63 -25.87 14.16
CA GLU A 86 4.78 -26.11 15.04
C GLU A 86 6.07 -25.41 14.56
N SER A 87 6.26 -25.32 13.24
CA SER A 87 7.38 -24.62 12.61
C SER A 87 7.49 -23.14 13.00
N PHE A 88 6.39 -22.51 13.39
CA PHE A 88 6.34 -21.11 13.83
C PHE A 88 6.37 -20.96 15.35
N ARG A 89 6.08 -22.03 16.12
CA ARG A 89 6.04 -21.97 17.60
C ARG A 89 7.42 -21.75 18.21
N GLY A 90 8.47 -22.35 17.66
CA GLY A 90 9.86 -22.19 18.13
C GLY A 90 9.98 -22.25 19.67
N THR A 91 10.76 -21.32 20.25
CA THR A 91 10.92 -21.19 21.72
C THR A 91 9.74 -20.54 22.45
N MET A 92 8.70 -20.08 21.76
CA MET A 92 7.56 -19.35 22.37
C MET A 92 6.58 -20.29 23.08
N SER A 93 6.75 -21.61 22.92
CA SER A 93 5.85 -22.63 23.47
C SER A 93 5.71 -22.58 25.00
N ASN A 94 6.68 -21.98 25.70
CA ASN A 94 6.75 -22.01 27.16
C ASN A 94 6.09 -20.82 27.87
N GLU A 95 5.56 -19.83 27.14
CA GLU A 95 4.93 -18.67 27.79
C GLU A 95 3.62 -19.10 28.50
N PRO A 96 3.50 -18.86 29.82
CA PRO A 96 2.32 -19.27 30.59
C PRO A 96 1.16 -18.26 30.49
N ASP A 97 1.42 -17.06 29.96
CA ASP A 97 0.44 -15.97 29.84
C ASP A 97 0.09 -15.70 28.37
N ALA A 98 -1.20 -15.67 28.07
CA ALA A 98 -1.76 -15.48 26.74
C ALA A 98 -1.41 -14.11 26.16
N LYS A 99 -1.46 -13.08 27.01
CA LYS A 99 -1.18 -11.70 26.61
C LYS A 99 0.29 -11.54 26.23
N SER A 100 1.19 -12.06 27.06
CA SER A 100 2.63 -12.09 26.80
C SER A 100 2.97 -12.92 25.56
N PHE A 101 2.31 -14.07 25.38
CA PHE A 101 2.49 -14.91 24.19
C PHE A 101 2.11 -14.18 22.90
N LEU A 102 0.96 -13.49 22.89
CA LEU A 102 0.52 -12.70 21.75
C LEU A 102 1.46 -11.53 21.47
N ALA A 103 1.95 -10.83 22.51
CA ALA A 103 2.89 -9.73 22.35
C ALA A 103 4.24 -10.16 21.76
N GLU A 104 4.76 -11.33 22.14
CA GLU A 104 6.00 -11.87 21.59
C GLU A 104 5.79 -12.29 20.12
N LEU A 105 4.62 -12.83 19.76
CA LEU A 105 4.25 -13.08 18.36
C LEU A 105 4.20 -11.79 17.55
N GLU A 106 3.52 -10.75 18.04
CA GLU A 106 3.47 -9.44 17.38
C GLU A 106 4.87 -8.90 17.11
N LYS A 107 5.77 -9.02 18.08
CA LYS A 107 7.17 -8.58 17.93
C LYS A 107 7.92 -9.38 16.86
N ARG A 108 7.70 -10.70 16.77
CA ARG A 108 8.34 -11.53 15.72
C ARG A 108 7.82 -11.18 14.34
N PHE A 109 6.51 -11.05 14.19
CA PHE A 109 5.92 -10.73 12.89
C PHE A 109 6.14 -9.28 12.48
N ALA A 110 6.30 -8.34 13.42
CA ALA A 110 6.74 -6.98 13.12
C ALA A 110 8.16 -6.92 12.54
N LYS A 111 9.08 -7.76 13.05
CA LYS A 111 10.42 -7.91 12.44
C LYS A 111 10.34 -8.47 11.03
N ASN A 112 9.45 -9.44 10.81
CA ASN A 112 9.22 -10.01 9.48
C ASN A 112 8.62 -8.98 8.52
N GLU A 113 7.61 -8.23 8.94
CA GLU A 113 6.99 -7.13 8.16
C GLU A 113 8.04 -6.12 7.71
N LYS A 114 8.96 -5.72 8.59
CA LYS A 114 10.06 -4.81 8.22
C LYS A 114 11.03 -5.44 7.21
N ALA A 115 11.37 -6.71 7.39
CA ALA A 115 12.24 -7.44 6.46
C ALA A 115 11.56 -7.61 5.08
N GLU A 116 10.30 -8.02 5.06
CA GLU A 116 9.47 -8.14 3.86
C GLU A 116 9.30 -6.81 3.14
N THR A 117 9.05 -5.74 3.89
CA THR A 117 8.99 -4.38 3.34
C THR A 117 10.31 -4.00 2.66
N SER A 118 11.45 -4.31 3.30
CA SER A 118 12.77 -4.04 2.75
C SER A 118 13.05 -4.88 1.49
N THR A 119 12.66 -6.15 1.45
CA THR A 119 12.87 -7.03 0.29
C THR A 119 11.96 -6.64 -0.88
N LEU A 120 10.69 -6.32 -0.63
CA LEU A 120 9.76 -5.81 -1.64
C LEU A 120 10.22 -4.47 -2.22
N LEU A 121 10.67 -3.54 -1.37
CA LEU A 121 11.22 -2.26 -1.81
C LEU A 121 12.49 -2.46 -2.65
N SER A 122 13.40 -3.33 -2.20
CA SER A 122 14.61 -3.67 -2.95
C SER A 122 14.26 -4.30 -4.29
N THR A 123 13.30 -5.21 -4.32
CA THR A 123 12.81 -5.85 -5.55
C THR A 123 12.23 -4.81 -6.51
N LEU A 124 11.41 -3.89 -6.00
CA LEU A 124 10.81 -2.81 -6.79
C LEU A 124 11.86 -1.89 -7.44
N VAL A 125 12.92 -1.54 -6.69
CA VAL A 125 13.99 -0.64 -7.17
C VAL A 125 14.97 -1.35 -8.11
N ILE A 126 15.27 -2.62 -7.86
CA ILE A 126 16.24 -3.41 -8.64
C ILE A 126 15.60 -4.00 -9.90
N MET A 127 14.29 -4.26 -9.90
CA MET A 127 13.58 -4.80 -11.05
C MET A 127 13.82 -3.93 -12.28
N LYS A 128 14.32 -4.56 -13.34
CA LYS A 128 14.49 -3.96 -14.66
C LYS A 128 13.78 -4.80 -15.69
N TYR A 129 13.12 -4.13 -16.62
CA TYR A 129 12.50 -4.82 -17.74
C TYR A 129 13.58 -5.33 -18.70
N LYS A 130 13.63 -6.64 -18.94
CA LYS A 130 14.68 -7.29 -19.74
C LYS A 130 14.46 -7.20 -21.25
N GLY A 131 13.43 -6.48 -21.71
CA GLY A 131 13.11 -6.36 -23.15
C GLY A 131 12.44 -7.59 -23.76
N LYS A 132 12.26 -8.67 -22.98
CA LYS A 132 11.60 -9.91 -23.38
C LYS A 132 10.27 -10.03 -22.61
N GLY A 133 9.15 -10.21 -23.30
CA GLY A 133 7.80 -10.31 -22.71
C GLY A 133 6.94 -9.06 -22.89
N ASN A 134 5.73 -9.05 -22.35
CA ASN A 134 4.80 -7.93 -22.49
C ASN A 134 5.08 -6.83 -21.44
N ILE A 135 5.23 -5.57 -21.89
CA ILE A 135 5.44 -4.44 -20.97
C ILE A 135 4.25 -4.23 -20.01
N ARG A 136 3.02 -4.62 -20.41
CA ARG A 136 1.84 -4.54 -19.55
C ARG A 136 1.92 -5.49 -18.36
N GLU A 137 2.40 -6.71 -18.58
CA GLU A 137 2.62 -7.70 -17.51
C GLU A 137 3.67 -7.18 -16.52
N TYR A 138 4.76 -6.61 -17.03
CA TYR A 138 5.79 -6.00 -16.19
C TYR A 138 5.27 -4.84 -15.32
N ILE A 139 4.43 -3.97 -15.89
CA ILE A 139 3.80 -2.88 -15.15
C ILE A 139 2.84 -3.45 -14.09
N LEU A 140 2.06 -4.48 -14.43
CA LEU A 140 1.16 -5.15 -13.49
C LEU A 140 1.92 -5.77 -12.31
N GLU A 141 3.05 -6.42 -12.56
CA GLU A 141 3.93 -6.96 -11.52
C GLU A 141 4.47 -5.86 -10.59
N MET A 142 4.96 -4.75 -11.15
CA MET A 142 5.37 -3.58 -10.36
C MET A 142 4.24 -3.02 -9.51
N SER A 143 3.04 -2.85 -10.09
CA SER A 143 1.85 -2.37 -9.38
C SER A 143 1.40 -3.33 -8.29
N HIS A 144 1.53 -4.64 -8.49
CA HIS A 144 1.24 -5.64 -7.48
C HIS A 144 2.20 -5.55 -6.29
N ILE A 145 3.51 -5.36 -6.53
CA ILE A 145 4.49 -5.12 -5.46
C ILE A 145 4.19 -3.82 -4.72
N ALA A 146 3.85 -2.74 -5.44
CA ALA A 146 3.47 -1.47 -4.82
C ALA A 146 2.21 -1.59 -3.95
N SER A 147 1.24 -2.39 -4.39
CA SER A 147 0.03 -2.68 -3.63
C SER A 147 0.34 -3.46 -2.34
N LYS A 148 1.25 -4.43 -2.40
CA LYS A 148 1.75 -5.12 -1.19
C LYS A 148 2.45 -4.17 -0.23
N LEU A 149 3.31 -3.28 -0.72
CA LEU A 149 3.96 -2.25 0.11
C LEU A 149 2.93 -1.33 0.79
N SER A 150 1.85 -0.97 0.09
CA SER A 150 0.76 -0.18 0.68
C SER A 150 0.03 -0.91 1.81
N ALA A 151 -0.13 -2.23 1.71
CA ALA A 151 -0.71 -3.06 2.77
C ALA A 151 0.19 -3.11 4.02
N LEU A 152 1.51 -3.03 3.85
CA LEU A 152 2.52 -2.95 4.92
C LEU A 152 2.78 -1.50 5.39
N LYS A 153 1.82 -0.59 5.17
CA LYS A 153 1.86 0.84 5.57
C LYS A 153 2.95 1.69 4.89
N LEU A 154 3.63 1.19 3.85
CA LEU A 154 4.48 2.02 2.98
C LEU A 154 3.70 2.48 1.75
N ILE A 155 3.10 3.67 1.86
CA ILE A 155 2.41 4.31 0.74
C ILE A 155 3.44 4.99 -0.16
N LEU A 156 3.59 4.46 -1.36
CA LEU A 156 4.41 5.09 -2.40
C LEU A 156 3.56 6.10 -3.18
N PRO A 157 3.98 7.37 -3.29
CA PRO A 157 3.36 8.34 -4.19
C PRO A 157 3.28 7.81 -5.63
N GLU A 158 2.15 8.02 -6.28
CA GLU A 158 1.91 7.59 -7.67
C GLU A 158 2.99 8.12 -8.62
N GLU A 159 3.44 9.36 -8.42
CA GLU A 159 4.52 9.97 -9.20
C GLU A 159 5.85 9.21 -9.07
N LEU A 160 6.18 8.68 -7.89
CA LEU A 160 7.38 7.89 -7.66
C LEU A 160 7.30 6.53 -8.34
N LEU A 161 6.14 5.88 -8.32
CA LEU A 161 5.92 4.61 -9.02
C LEU A 161 6.09 4.77 -10.54
N VAL A 162 5.52 5.83 -11.11
CA VAL A 162 5.70 6.14 -12.54
C VAL A 162 7.18 6.39 -12.87
N TYR A 163 7.91 7.09 -11.98
CA TYR A 163 9.34 7.33 -12.16
C TYR A 163 10.15 6.03 -12.08
N LEU A 164 9.84 5.14 -11.13
CA LEU A 164 10.47 3.83 -10.97
C LEU A 164 10.26 2.96 -12.23
N VAL A 165 9.04 2.91 -12.75
CA VAL A 165 8.75 2.26 -14.03
C VAL A 165 9.60 2.85 -15.15
N TRP A 166 9.77 4.18 -15.24
CA TRP A 166 10.60 4.77 -16.28
C TRP A 166 12.08 4.44 -16.20
N ILE A 167 12.68 4.44 -15.00
CA ILE A 167 14.11 4.15 -14.86
C ILE A 167 14.40 2.67 -15.11
N SER A 168 13.42 1.80 -14.86
CA SER A 168 13.53 0.36 -15.05
C SER A 168 13.46 -0.10 -16.52
N LEU A 169 12.88 0.73 -17.41
CA LEU A 169 12.73 0.40 -18.83
C LEU A 169 14.06 0.58 -19.60
N PRO A 170 14.43 -0.35 -20.48
CA PRO A 170 15.63 -0.26 -21.30
C PRO A 170 15.57 0.87 -22.33
N SER A 171 16.74 1.24 -22.89
CA SER A 171 16.92 2.36 -23.81
C SER A 171 16.09 2.25 -25.10
N GLN A 172 15.66 1.05 -25.48
CA GLN A 172 14.76 0.82 -26.61
C GLN A 172 13.38 1.48 -26.45
N PHE A 173 12.97 1.84 -25.23
CA PHE A 173 11.71 2.56 -24.95
C PHE A 173 11.92 4.08 -24.80
N THR A 174 13.05 4.63 -25.25
CA THR A 174 13.38 6.07 -25.12
C THR A 174 12.36 6.99 -25.80
N GLN A 175 11.76 6.61 -26.93
CA GLN A 175 10.69 7.39 -27.57
C GLN A 175 9.44 7.56 -26.67
N PHE A 176 9.08 6.53 -25.89
CA PHE A 176 8.00 6.62 -24.91
C PHE A 176 8.37 7.52 -23.72
N LYS A 177 9.63 7.47 -23.24
CA LYS A 177 10.13 8.34 -22.16
C LYS A 177 10.10 9.82 -22.54
N VAL A 178 10.47 10.15 -23.78
CA VAL A 178 10.49 11.54 -24.28
C VAL A 178 9.07 12.08 -24.43
N SER A 179 8.13 11.29 -24.98
CA SER A 179 6.75 11.71 -25.20
C SER A 179 5.99 12.06 -23.91
N TYR A 180 6.20 11.30 -22.83
CA TYR A 180 5.56 11.59 -21.54
C TYR A 180 6.27 12.70 -20.74
N LYS A 181 7.61 12.76 -20.77
CA LYS A 181 8.36 13.91 -20.21
C LYS A 181 7.92 15.23 -20.84
N ILE A 182 7.62 15.23 -22.14
CA ILE A 182 7.06 16.41 -22.82
C ILE A 182 5.68 16.74 -22.24
N ARG A 183 4.77 15.77 -22.02
CA ARG A 183 3.46 16.04 -21.39
C ARG A 183 3.56 16.52 -19.94
N LEU A 184 4.44 15.94 -19.13
CA LEU A 184 4.62 16.34 -17.73
C LEU A 184 5.23 17.74 -17.64
N LYS A 185 6.25 18.04 -18.47
CA LYS A 185 6.79 19.41 -18.60
C LYS A 185 5.71 20.37 -19.09
N VAL A 186 4.94 20.02 -20.13
CA VAL A 186 3.84 20.83 -20.64
C VAL A 186 2.83 21.12 -19.53
N LEU A 187 2.42 20.14 -18.71
CA LEU A 187 1.54 20.40 -17.56
C LEU A 187 2.18 21.35 -16.54
N ILE A 188 3.44 21.13 -16.16
CA ILE A 188 4.17 21.97 -15.19
C ILE A 188 4.39 23.40 -15.70
N TRP A 189 4.64 23.59 -17.00
CA TRP A 189 4.78 24.93 -17.63
C TRP A 189 3.42 25.60 -17.86
N HIS A 190 2.35 24.84 -18.12
CA HIS A 190 1.00 25.38 -18.36
C HIS A 190 0.18 25.61 -17.08
N LEU A 191 0.52 25.01 -15.94
CA LEU A 191 -0.15 25.27 -14.65
C LEU A 191 0.04 26.73 -14.17
N PRO A 192 1.26 27.30 -14.17
CA PRO A 192 1.48 28.72 -13.91
C PRO A 192 0.83 29.62 -14.98
N LEU A 193 0.84 29.19 -16.25
CA LEU A 193 0.22 29.93 -17.36
C LEU A 193 -1.31 29.97 -17.29
N ARG A 194 -1.95 28.88 -16.84
CA ARG A 194 -3.40 28.80 -16.58
C ARG A 194 -3.79 29.57 -15.32
N ALA A 195 -2.96 29.54 -14.26
CA ALA A 195 -3.15 30.36 -13.07
C ALA A 195 -3.03 31.87 -13.40
N ALA A 196 -2.11 32.25 -14.28
CA ALA A 196 -1.95 33.61 -14.78
C ALA A 196 -3.12 34.06 -15.69
N ARG A 197 -3.68 33.17 -16.53
CA ARG A 197 -4.87 33.45 -17.37
C ARG A 197 -6.17 33.61 -16.57
N LYS A 198 -6.32 32.93 -15.43
CA LYS A 198 -7.54 32.99 -14.59
C LYS A 198 -7.60 34.19 -13.63
N GLY A 199 -6.86 35.27 -13.90
CA GLY A 199 -7.10 36.56 -13.24
C GLY A 199 -6.79 36.60 -11.74
N LYS A 200 -5.87 35.78 -11.24
CA LYS A 200 -5.36 35.88 -9.85
C LYS A 200 -3.98 36.54 -9.82
N LEU A 201 -3.80 37.62 -10.58
CA LEU A 201 -2.60 38.45 -10.63
C LEU A 201 -2.72 39.72 -9.74
N ARG A 202 -3.57 39.68 -8.70
CA ARG A 202 -3.71 40.78 -7.72
C ARG A 202 -3.25 40.45 -6.31
N LYS A 203 -2.74 39.24 -6.03
CA LYS A 203 -2.23 38.88 -4.69
C LYS A 203 -0.80 38.36 -4.64
N LEU A 204 -0.10 38.33 -5.77
CA LEU A 204 1.33 38.04 -5.79
C LEU A 204 2.07 39.29 -6.23
N GLN A 205 2.07 40.25 -5.32
CA GLN A 205 3.11 41.25 -5.17
C GLN A 205 4.39 40.50 -4.77
N ILE A 206 4.95 39.73 -5.72
CA ILE A 206 6.26 39.12 -5.56
C ILE A 206 7.26 40.23 -5.79
N GLN A 207 7.74 40.75 -4.66
CA GLN A 207 9.11 41.18 -4.41
C GLN A 207 9.99 41.32 -5.67
N GLY A 208 10.24 42.58 -6.06
CA GLY A 208 11.61 43.00 -6.42
C GLY A 208 12.08 42.86 -7.87
N LEU A 209 11.24 42.54 -8.87
CA LEU A 209 11.70 42.60 -10.27
C LEU A 209 11.39 43.96 -10.94
N PRO A 210 12.39 44.66 -11.51
CA PRO A 210 12.17 45.92 -12.24
C PRO A 210 11.23 45.74 -13.45
N GLU A 211 10.37 46.73 -13.71
CA GLU A 211 9.40 46.71 -14.83
C GLU A 211 10.04 46.47 -16.20
N SER A 212 11.30 46.86 -16.38
CA SER A 212 12.06 46.64 -17.62
C SER A 212 12.24 45.15 -17.93
N ILE A 213 12.34 44.31 -16.90
CA ILE A 213 12.45 42.85 -17.03
C ILE A 213 11.08 42.26 -17.34
N ILE A 214 10.01 42.75 -16.69
CA ILE A 214 8.62 42.33 -16.95
C ILE A 214 8.23 42.65 -18.40
N ARG A 215 8.57 43.84 -18.91
CA ARG A 215 8.34 44.23 -20.31
C ARG A 215 9.14 43.38 -21.30
N LYS A 216 10.41 43.07 -20.99
CA LYS A 216 11.23 42.16 -21.82
C LYS A 216 10.66 40.74 -21.88
N LEU A 217 10.23 40.20 -20.74
CA LEU A 217 9.61 38.87 -20.67
C LEU A 217 8.27 38.85 -21.42
N SER A 218 7.45 39.89 -21.29
CA SER A 218 6.19 40.03 -22.04
C SER A 218 6.40 40.08 -23.55
N LYS A 219 7.41 40.81 -24.03
CA LYS A 219 7.74 40.90 -25.47
C LYS A 219 8.30 39.56 -26.00
N LYS A 220 9.11 38.86 -25.20
CA LYS A 220 9.66 37.54 -25.57
C LYS A 220 8.57 36.47 -25.62
N LEU A 221 7.55 36.55 -24.75
CA LEU A 221 6.39 35.67 -24.75
C LEU A 221 5.51 35.89 -26.00
N ARG A 222 5.23 37.15 -26.38
CA ARG A 222 4.50 37.46 -27.63
C ARG A 222 5.19 36.91 -28.88
N ASN A 223 6.53 36.97 -28.92
CA ASN A 223 7.29 36.48 -30.07
C ASN A 223 7.33 34.93 -30.12
N MET A 224 7.30 34.25 -28.98
CA MET A 224 7.19 32.78 -28.91
C MET A 224 5.80 32.29 -29.31
N ASP A 225 4.73 32.95 -28.89
CA ASP A 225 3.37 32.59 -29.32
C ASP A 225 3.20 32.78 -30.83
N ALA A 226 3.79 33.84 -31.40
CA ALA A 226 3.79 34.07 -32.85
C ALA A 226 4.59 33.02 -33.64
N SER A 227 5.72 32.54 -33.12
CA SER A 227 6.50 31.48 -33.78
C SER A 227 5.83 30.11 -33.67
N PHE A 228 5.16 29.84 -32.55
CA PHE A 228 4.42 28.60 -32.34
C PHE A 228 3.14 28.54 -33.19
N ALA A 229 2.40 29.66 -33.29
CA ALA A 229 1.24 29.78 -34.18
C ALA A 229 1.64 29.60 -35.65
N LYS A 230 2.77 30.19 -36.08
CA LYS A 230 3.31 29.99 -37.43
C LYS A 230 3.71 28.53 -37.67
N GLY A 231 4.38 27.86 -36.72
CA GLY A 231 4.75 26.45 -36.84
C GLY A 231 3.54 25.49 -36.95
N LEU A 232 2.44 25.79 -36.27
CA LEU A 232 1.18 25.05 -36.37
C LEU A 232 0.46 25.27 -37.71
N ILE A 233 0.49 26.51 -38.25
CA ILE A 233 -0.08 26.83 -39.56
C ILE A 233 0.71 26.14 -40.68
N THR A 234 2.04 26.12 -40.61
CA THR A 234 2.90 25.44 -41.60
C THR A 234 2.68 23.93 -41.59
N ARG A 235 2.53 23.29 -40.42
CA ARG A 235 2.24 21.85 -40.29
C ARG A 235 0.82 21.46 -40.74
N LYS A 236 -0.16 22.35 -40.60
CA LYS A 236 -1.50 22.13 -41.17
C LYS A 236 -1.49 22.20 -42.70
N ARG A 237 -0.71 23.10 -43.31
CA ARG A 237 -0.60 23.20 -44.77
C ARG A 237 0.06 21.98 -45.41
N THR A 238 1.12 21.43 -44.82
CA THR A 238 1.76 20.20 -45.33
C THR A 238 0.93 18.93 -45.14
N ALA A 239 -0.03 18.93 -44.21
CA ALA A 239 -0.95 17.81 -44.02
C ALA A 239 -2.16 17.83 -44.98
N LEU A 240 -2.51 18.98 -45.57
CA LEU A 240 -3.60 19.11 -46.56
C LEU A 240 -3.15 18.86 -48.01
N SER A 241 -1.84 18.87 -48.31
CA SER A 241 -1.29 18.61 -49.65
C SER A 241 -1.04 17.12 -49.96
N THR A 242 -1.31 16.23 -49.01
CA THR A 242 -1.19 14.77 -49.18
C THR A 242 -2.53 14.10 -48.92
N THR A 243 -3.46 14.26 -49.87
CA THR A 243 -4.58 13.33 -50.07
C THR A 243 -4.34 12.59 -51.39
N PRO A 244 -4.38 11.24 -51.45
CA PRO A 244 -4.15 10.51 -52.68
C PRO A 244 -5.36 10.65 -53.60
N GLY A 245 -5.14 11.14 -54.82
CA GLY A 245 -6.11 11.14 -55.90
C GLY A 245 -6.51 9.71 -56.28
N CYS A 246 -7.81 9.50 -56.35
CA CYS A 246 -8.46 8.30 -56.87
C CYS A 246 -8.63 8.45 -58.39
N GLU A 247 -8.00 7.57 -59.18
CA GLU A 247 -8.31 7.32 -60.61
C GLU A 247 -8.27 5.77 -60.75
N LYS A 248 -9.38 5.03 -60.92
CA LYS A 248 -10.22 4.85 -62.13
C LYS A 248 -9.33 4.84 -63.38
N GLY A 249 -9.08 3.79 -64.16
CA GLY A 249 -9.84 2.62 -64.56
C GLY A 249 -9.82 2.54 -66.10
N VAL A 250 -9.70 1.32 -66.65
CA VAL A 250 -9.94 0.92 -68.07
C VAL A 250 -8.85 1.39 -69.06
N ALA A 251 -8.28 0.60 -69.97
CA ALA A 251 -8.64 -0.65 -70.66
C ALA A 251 -7.42 -1.58 -70.81
#